data_AF-A0AAD7B4M2-F1
#
_entry.id   AF-A0AAD7B4M2-F1
#
_cell.length_a   1.000
_cell.length_b   1.000
_cell.length_c   1.000
_cell.angle_alpha   90.00
_cell.angle_beta   90.00
_cell.angle_gamma   90.00
#
_symmetry.space_group_name_H-M   'P 1'
#
loop_
_entity.id
_entity.type
_entity.pdbx_description
1 polymer ?
#
loop_
_entity_poly.entity_id
_entity_poly.type
_entity_poly.pdbx_seq_one_letter_code
_entity_poly.pdbx_strand_id
1 'polypeptide(L)'
;MYMIACFITVDDLMSEAFEVQLSSSLLRTCLSARTLLLFAQGKDTFRFLREPPSSECSSPEQCRIRPARILSFSLARKRISPLAYFPPPLWTELLNQHFCPSCLTEARREYEDSRRRVWDQLPEIFGLPSWDELKAARDADLAGRD
;
A
#
# COMPACT_ATOMS: atom_id res chain seq x y z
N MET A 1 -13.16 1.55 24.39
CA MET A 1 -12.46 2.08 23.20
C MET A 1 -11.26 1.18 22.93
N TYR A 2 -11.47 0.07 22.22
CA TYR A 2 -10.42 -0.90 21.92
C TYR A 2 -9.96 -0.70 20.48
N MET A 3 -8.89 0.07 20.30
CA MET A 3 -8.07 0.04 19.07
C MET A 3 -7.22 -1.23 19.13
N ILE A 4 -7.75 -2.35 18.63
CA ILE A 4 -6.88 -3.46 18.22
C ILE A 4 -6.48 -3.13 16.78
N ALA A 5 -5.52 -2.23 16.64
CA ALA A 5 -4.77 -2.17 15.41
C ALA A 5 -3.71 -3.25 15.52
N CYS A 6 -3.73 -4.17 14.56
CA CYS A 6 -2.69 -5.15 14.36
C CYS A 6 -1.47 -4.36 13.87
N PHE A 7 -0.69 -3.85 14.83
CA PHE A 7 0.51 -3.08 14.62
C PHE A 7 1.67 -4.08 14.56
N ILE A 8 2.16 -4.35 13.36
CA ILE A 8 3.54 -4.81 13.22
C ILE A 8 4.25 -3.61 12.61
N THR A 9 4.96 -2.85 13.44
CA THR A 9 5.86 -1.82 12.95
C THR A 9 7.11 -2.47 12.36
N VAL A 10 7.86 -1.76 11.53
CA VAL A 10 9.18 -2.22 11.08
C VAL A 10 10.09 -2.46 12.30
N ASP A 11 9.92 -1.67 13.36
CA ASP A 11 10.62 -1.89 14.63
C ASP A 11 10.17 -3.19 15.31
N ASP A 12 8.88 -3.57 15.27
CA ASP A 12 8.39 -4.86 15.78
C ASP A 12 8.89 -6.06 14.93
N LEU A 13 9.02 -5.89 13.61
CA LEU A 13 9.66 -6.86 12.70
C LEU A 13 11.17 -7.00 12.93
N MET A 14 11.80 -6.00 13.53
CA MET A 14 13.22 -5.99 13.85
C MET A 14 13.53 -6.27 15.33
N SER A 15 12.51 -6.30 16.21
CA SER A 15 12.68 -6.56 17.64
C SER A 15 12.62 -8.04 18.02
N GLU A 16 12.12 -8.92 17.14
CA GLU A 16 12.34 -10.37 17.23
C GLU A 16 13.46 -10.75 16.26
N ALA A 17 14.68 -10.37 16.65
CA ALA A 17 15.90 -10.58 15.88
C ALA A 17 16.23 -12.09 15.76
N PHE A 18 15.61 -12.75 14.79
CA PHE A 18 16.37 -13.69 13.98
C PHE A 18 17.37 -12.84 13.18
N GLU A 19 18.67 -12.94 13.51
CA GLU A 19 19.76 -12.35 12.72
C GLU A 19 19.86 -13.05 11.34
N VAL A 20 18.85 -12.87 10.49
CA VAL A 20 18.97 -13.19 9.08
C VAL A 20 19.80 -12.07 8.46
N GLN A 21 21.11 -12.26 8.41
CA GLN A 21 21.98 -11.40 7.63
C GLN A 21 21.68 -11.61 6.15
N LEU A 22 20.90 -10.70 5.57
CA LEU A 22 20.72 -10.65 4.12
C LEU A 22 22.08 -10.43 3.46
N SER A 23 22.34 -11.17 2.38
CA SER A 23 23.51 -10.90 1.55
C SER A 23 23.46 -9.47 0.99
N SER A 24 24.62 -8.91 0.67
CA SER A 24 24.71 -7.55 0.10
C SER A 24 23.86 -7.37 -1.17
N SER A 25 23.67 -8.42 -1.97
CA SER A 25 22.82 -8.39 -3.17
C SER A 25 21.34 -8.33 -2.84
N LEU A 26 20.88 -9.14 -1.87
CA LEU A 26 19.48 -9.12 -1.41
C LEU A 26 19.15 -7.79 -0.73
N LEU A 27 20.05 -7.26 0.10
CA LEU A 27 19.86 -5.96 0.74
C LEU A 27 19.69 -4.84 -0.29
N ARG A 28 20.53 -4.80 -1.33
CA ARG A 28 20.41 -3.83 -2.44
C ARG A 28 19.06 -3.95 -3.14
N THR A 29 18.64 -5.18 -3.44
CA THR A 29 17.34 -5.46 -4.06
C THR A 29 16.19 -4.93 -3.20
N CYS A 30 16.18 -5.24 -1.91
CA CYS A 30 15.16 -4.75 -0.97
C CYS A 30 15.13 -3.22 -0.86
N LEU A 31 16.29 -2.55 -0.83
CA LEU A 31 16.37 -1.10 -0.77
C LEU A 31 15.87 -0.42 -2.05
N SER A 32 16.21 -0.98 -3.22
CA SER A 32 15.70 -0.51 -4.51
C SER A 32 14.18 -0.73 -4.62
N ALA A 33 13.71 -1.94 -4.32
CA ALA A 33 12.29 -2.28 -4.32
C ALA A 33 11.48 -1.36 -3.38
N ARG A 34 11.99 -1.10 -2.18
CA ARG A 34 11.37 -0.16 -1.23
C ARG A 34 11.23 1.24 -1.82
N THR A 35 12.25 1.73 -2.52
CA THR A 35 12.21 3.05 -3.16
C THR A 35 11.10 3.12 -4.20
N LEU A 36 10.96 2.09 -5.03
CA LEU A 36 9.90 2.00 -6.04
C LEU A 36 8.51 1.89 -5.41
N LEU A 37 8.36 1.10 -4.34
CA LEU A 37 7.10 1.00 -3.61
C LEU A 37 6.69 2.32 -2.97
N LEU A 38 7.64 3.05 -2.37
CA LEU A 38 7.38 4.39 -1.81
C LEU A 38 6.97 5.40 -2.91
N PHE A 39 7.57 5.28 -4.09
CA PHE A 39 7.19 6.11 -5.23
C PHE A 39 5.77 5.79 -5.70
N ALA A 40 5.43 4.51 -5.94
CA ALA A 40 4.09 4.08 -6.33
C ALA A 40 3.03 4.42 -5.27
N GLN A 41 3.41 4.35 -4.00
CA GLN A 41 2.58 4.76 -2.88
C GLN A 41 2.17 6.23 -2.98
N GLY A 42 3.15 7.12 -3.11
CA GLY A 42 2.91 8.55 -3.16
C GLY A 42 2.26 8.97 -4.47
N LYS A 43 2.71 8.43 -5.60
CA LYS A 43 2.25 8.85 -6.93
C LYS A 43 0.86 8.34 -7.24
N ASP A 44 0.61 7.06 -7.01
CA ASP A 44 -0.55 6.37 -7.55
C ASP A 44 -1.53 5.92 -6.44
N THR A 45 -1.04 5.27 -5.38
CA THR A 45 -1.92 4.66 -4.36
C THR A 45 -2.64 5.70 -3.51
N PHE A 46 -1.94 6.78 -3.14
CA PHE A 46 -2.46 7.84 -2.27
C PHE A 46 -2.68 9.16 -3.00
N ARG A 47 -2.85 9.11 -4.33
CA ARG A 47 -3.12 10.30 -5.14
C ARG A 47 -4.38 11.03 -4.70
N PHE A 48 -5.45 10.30 -4.43
CA PHE A 48 -6.77 10.81 -4.01
C PHE A 48 -6.74 11.67 -2.73
N LEU A 49 -5.61 11.69 -2.01
CA LEU A 49 -5.42 12.51 -0.81
C LEU A 49 -4.87 13.91 -1.09
N ARG A 50 -4.32 14.15 -2.29
CA ARG A 50 -3.78 15.45 -2.69
C ARG A 50 -4.76 16.26 -3.54
N GLU A 51 -5.59 15.56 -4.29
CA GLU A 51 -6.50 16.13 -5.30
C GLU A 51 -7.88 15.48 -5.13
N PRO A 52 -8.98 16.25 -5.27
CA PRO A 52 -10.31 15.66 -5.35
C PRO A 52 -10.37 14.65 -6.52
N PRO A 53 -10.67 13.37 -6.27
CA PRO A 53 -10.60 12.33 -7.30
C PRO A 53 -11.79 12.37 -8.28
N SER A 54 -12.90 13.02 -7.90
CA SER A 54 -14.09 13.13 -8.74
C SER A 54 -14.21 14.52 -9.37
N SER A 55 -14.54 14.58 -10.66
CA SER A 55 -14.96 15.80 -11.35
C SER A 55 -16.32 16.33 -10.87
N GLU A 56 -17.12 15.49 -10.21
CA GLU A 56 -18.43 15.81 -9.63
C GLU A 56 -18.30 16.19 -8.15
N CYS A 57 -17.16 16.76 -7.74
CA CYS A 57 -16.92 17.13 -6.35
C CYS A 57 -17.83 18.30 -5.93
N SER A 58 -18.72 18.04 -4.97
CA SER A 58 -19.61 19.08 -4.42
C SER A 58 -18.92 20.01 -3.41
N SER A 59 -17.72 19.65 -2.95
CA SER A 59 -16.99 20.40 -1.91
C SER A 59 -15.47 20.29 -2.07
N PRO A 60 -14.88 20.90 -3.12
CA PRO A 60 -13.46 20.74 -3.45
C PRO A 60 -12.51 21.12 -2.31
N GLU A 61 -12.81 22.20 -1.60
CA GLU A 61 -11.94 22.70 -0.52
C GLU A 61 -11.86 21.73 0.66
N GLN A 62 -13.00 21.11 1.03
CA GLN A 62 -13.04 20.08 2.08
C GLN A 62 -12.28 18.82 1.65
N CYS A 63 -12.53 18.36 0.42
CA CYS A 63 -11.93 17.14 -0.13
C CYS A 63 -10.43 17.28 -0.40
N ARG A 64 -9.90 18.51 -0.54
CA ARG A 64 -8.47 18.76 -0.75
C ARG A 64 -7.68 18.87 0.55
N ILE A 65 -8.23 19.60 1.54
CA ILE A 65 -7.46 20.00 2.74
C ILE A 65 -7.43 18.90 3.81
N ARG A 66 -8.54 18.20 4.02
CA ARG A 66 -8.70 17.34 5.20
C ARG A 66 -8.06 15.94 5.07
N PRO A 67 -8.13 15.26 3.92
CA PRO A 67 -7.48 13.96 3.76
C PRO A 67 -5.95 14.06 3.84
N ALA A 68 -5.37 15.16 3.34
CA ALA A 68 -3.95 15.47 3.48
C ALA A 68 -3.49 15.56 4.95
N ARG A 69 -4.37 16.00 5.87
CA ARG A 69 -4.07 16.03 7.32
C ARG A 69 -4.16 14.66 8.00
N ILE A 70 -5.07 13.80 7.56
CA ILE A 70 -5.21 12.43 8.12
C ILE A 70 -4.02 11.58 7.72
N LEU A 71 -3.65 11.59 6.43
CA LEU A 71 -2.56 10.73 5.97
C LEU A 71 -1.19 11.36 6.12
N SER A 72 -1.03 12.67 6.30
CA SER A 72 0.28 13.22 6.69
C SER A 72 0.78 12.63 7.99
N PHE A 73 -0.11 12.36 8.95
CA PHE A 73 0.26 11.68 10.21
C PHE A 73 0.65 10.21 9.99
N SER A 74 -0.06 9.48 9.13
CA SER A 74 0.17 8.05 8.89
C SER A 74 1.31 7.76 7.89
N LEU A 75 1.46 8.59 6.86
CA LEU A 75 2.53 8.55 5.87
C LEU A 75 3.86 9.05 6.43
N ALA A 76 3.87 10.13 7.25
CA ALA A 76 5.10 10.62 7.87
C ALA A 76 5.72 9.58 8.82
N ARG A 77 4.89 8.70 9.40
CA ARG A 77 5.35 7.57 10.20
C ARG A 77 5.75 6.35 9.38
N LYS A 78 5.68 6.39 8.03
CA LYS A 78 5.92 5.25 7.12
C LYS A 78 5.08 4.02 7.45
N ARG A 79 3.89 4.21 8.04
CA ARG A 79 3.07 3.11 8.61
C ARG A 79 2.09 2.49 7.63
N ILE A 80 1.99 3.01 6.41
CA ILE A 80 1.05 2.51 5.42
C ILE A 80 1.84 2.13 4.18
N SER A 81 1.72 0.87 3.77
CA SER A 81 2.29 0.32 2.54
C SER A 81 1.37 0.62 1.35
N PRO A 82 1.87 0.75 0.10
CA PRO A 82 1.02 0.80 -1.09
C PRO A 82 0.18 -0.47 -1.26
N LEU A 83 0.60 -1.58 -0.64
CA LEU A 83 -0.09 -2.87 -0.66
C LEU A 83 -1.06 -3.04 0.52
N ALA A 84 -1.21 -2.04 1.39
CA ALA A 84 -2.06 -2.16 2.57
C ALA A 84 -3.51 -2.50 2.19
N TYR A 85 -4.21 -3.18 3.08
CA TYR A 85 -5.66 -3.33 2.98
C TYR A 85 -6.33 -2.22 3.79
N PHE A 86 -7.20 -1.44 3.16
CA PHE A 86 -8.05 -0.46 3.85
C PHE A 86 -9.39 -1.12 4.21
N PRO A 87 -9.64 -1.42 5.49
CA PRO A 87 -10.84 -2.10 5.90
C PRO A 87 -12.08 -1.20 5.77
N PRO A 88 -13.29 -1.77 5.66
CA PRO A 88 -14.51 -1.00 5.45
C PRO A 88 -14.71 0.18 6.43
N PRO A 89 -14.46 0.04 7.76
CA PRO A 89 -14.60 1.15 8.70
C PRO A 89 -13.75 2.38 8.36
N LEU A 90 -12.58 2.17 7.73
CA LEU A 90 -11.74 3.30 7.30
C LEU A 90 -12.46 4.15 6.25
N TRP A 91 -13.20 3.52 5.34
CA TRP A 91 -13.97 4.22 4.31
C TRP A 91 -15.26 4.81 4.86
N THR A 92 -16.03 4.02 5.63
CA THR A 92 -17.39 4.38 6.05
C THR A 92 -17.43 5.31 7.25
N GLU A 93 -16.46 5.23 8.16
CA GLU A 93 -16.46 5.98 9.41
C GLU A 93 -15.43 7.10 9.42
N LEU A 94 -14.21 6.84 8.93
CA LEU A 94 -13.14 7.84 8.95
C LEU A 94 -13.19 8.74 7.71
N LEU A 95 -12.95 8.19 6.51
CA LEU A 95 -12.79 8.98 5.29
C LEU A 95 -14.09 9.66 4.83
N ASN A 96 -15.24 9.07 5.13
CA ASN A 96 -16.56 9.66 4.84
C ASN A 96 -16.79 11.04 5.50
N GLN A 97 -16.09 11.36 6.59
CA GLN A 97 -16.20 12.68 7.23
C GLN A 97 -15.43 13.78 6.48
N HIS A 98 -14.58 13.39 5.53
CA HIS A 98 -13.61 14.28 4.87
C HIS A 98 -13.80 14.39 3.37
N PHE A 99 -14.50 13.44 2.77
CA PHE A 99 -14.87 13.46 1.37
C PHE A 99 -16.38 13.66 1.20
N CYS A 100 -16.76 14.38 0.15
CA CYS A 100 -18.14 14.29 -0.35
C CYS A 100 -18.39 12.89 -0.94
N PRO A 101 -19.66 12.46 -1.11
CA PRO A 101 -19.99 11.11 -1.57
C PRO A 101 -19.35 10.71 -2.91
N SER A 102 -19.29 11.63 -3.88
CA SER A 102 -18.69 11.38 -5.20
C SER A 102 -17.18 11.14 -5.07
N CYS A 103 -16.47 12.01 -4.35
CA CYS A 103 -15.04 11.84 -4.11
C CYS A 103 -14.71 10.61 -3.25
N LEU A 104 -15.55 10.23 -2.28
CA LEU A 104 -15.32 9.03 -1.47
C LEU A 104 -15.39 7.77 -2.33
N THR A 105 -16.36 7.73 -3.24
CA THR A 105 -16.57 6.60 -4.15
C THR A 105 -15.38 6.45 -5.10
N GLU A 106 -14.97 7.53 -5.76
CA GLU A 106 -13.82 7.50 -6.66
C GLU A 106 -12.49 7.26 -5.91
N ALA A 107 -12.31 7.84 -4.72
CA ALA A 107 -11.12 7.58 -3.88
C ALA A 107 -10.95 6.09 -3.58
N ARG A 108 -12.04 5.41 -3.21
CA ARG A 108 -12.03 3.98 -2.93
C ARG A 108 -11.65 3.17 -4.17
N ARG A 109 -12.27 3.49 -5.31
CA ARG A 109 -12.00 2.85 -6.59
C ARG A 109 -10.56 3.03 -7.01
N GLU A 110 -10.07 4.28 -7.04
CA GLU A 110 -8.69 4.61 -7.41
C GLU A 110 -7.68 3.90 -6.51
N TYR A 111 -7.93 3.86 -5.20
CA TYR A 111 -7.07 3.16 -4.24
C TYR A 111 -7.03 1.65 -4.52
N GLU A 112 -8.17 1.00 -4.69
CA GLU A 112 -8.24 -0.44 -4.97
C GLU A 112 -7.59 -0.79 -6.32
N ASP A 113 -7.82 0.03 -7.35
CA ASP A 113 -7.19 -0.11 -8.67
C ASP A 113 -5.68 0.07 -8.60
N SER A 114 -5.20 1.12 -7.93
CA SER A 114 -3.76 1.35 -7.73
C SER A 114 -3.12 0.22 -6.94
N ARG A 115 -3.76 -0.27 -5.87
CA ARG A 115 -3.23 -1.39 -5.09
C ARG A 115 -3.09 -2.65 -5.93
N ARG A 116 -4.08 -2.98 -6.76
CA ARG A 116 -4.00 -4.12 -7.69
C ARG A 116 -2.82 -3.97 -8.65
N ARG A 117 -2.66 -2.79 -9.27
CA ARG A 117 -1.52 -2.53 -10.16
C ARG A 117 -0.17 -2.71 -9.47
N VAL A 118 0.00 -2.19 -8.25
CA VAL A 118 1.25 -2.36 -7.48
C VAL A 118 1.48 -3.83 -7.13
N TRP A 119 0.42 -4.57 -6.81
CA TRP A 119 0.51 -6.02 -6.56
C TRP A 119 0.96 -6.79 -7.81
N ASP A 120 0.40 -6.47 -8.97
CA ASP A 120 0.75 -7.15 -10.23
C ASP A 120 2.21 -6.88 -10.64
N GLN A 121 2.72 -5.68 -10.37
CA GLN A 121 4.10 -5.28 -10.65
C GLN A 121 5.10 -5.72 -9.58
N LEU A 122 4.63 -6.30 -8.47
CA LEU A 122 5.48 -6.59 -7.32
C LEU A 122 6.68 -7.48 -7.67
N PRO A 123 6.57 -8.55 -8.48
CA PRO A 123 7.73 -9.36 -8.84
C PRO A 123 8.78 -8.55 -9.60
N GLU A 124 8.37 -7.76 -10.59
CA GLU A 124 9.25 -6.90 -11.38
C GLU A 124 9.98 -5.87 -10.51
N ILE A 125 9.29 -5.29 -9.52
CA ILE A 125 9.88 -4.36 -8.54
C ILE A 125 11.05 -5.00 -7.78
N PHE A 126 11.02 -6.31 -7.56
CA PHE A 126 12.10 -7.08 -6.92
C PHE A 126 13.06 -7.74 -7.93
N GLY A 127 12.92 -7.48 -9.22
CA GLY A 127 13.72 -8.12 -10.28
C GLY A 127 13.43 -9.61 -10.43
N LEU A 128 12.23 -10.05 -10.05
CA LEU A 128 11.77 -11.43 -10.16
C LEU A 128 10.96 -11.65 -11.45
N PRO A 129 10.84 -12.90 -11.93
CA PRO A 129 9.90 -13.28 -12.98
C PRO A 129 8.45 -12.92 -12.62
N SER A 130 7.58 -12.89 -13.62
CA SER A 130 6.15 -12.63 -13.43
C SER A 130 5.49 -13.60 -12.45
N TRP A 131 4.33 -13.22 -11.92
CA TRP A 131 3.57 -14.09 -11.03
C TRP A 131 3.25 -15.46 -11.64
N ASP A 132 2.98 -15.52 -12.94
CA ASP A 132 2.68 -16.77 -13.63
C ASP A 132 3.90 -17.68 -13.73
N GLU A 133 5.07 -17.12 -14.03
CA GLU A 133 6.34 -17.86 -14.04
C GLU A 133 6.71 -18.35 -12.64
N LEU A 134 6.52 -17.51 -11.61
CA LEU A 134 6.77 -17.89 -10.22
C LEU A 134 5.85 -19.02 -9.74
N LYS A 135 4.56 -18.98 -10.11
CA LYS A 135 3.61 -20.07 -9.82
C LYS A 135 4.02 -21.36 -10.54
N ALA A 136 4.36 -21.27 -11.82
CA ALA A 136 4.79 -22.44 -12.60
C ALA A 136 6.05 -23.08 -12.01
N ALA A 137 7.04 -22.28 -11.63
CA ALA A 137 8.27 -22.76 -10.99
C ALA A 137 7.99 -23.45 -9.65
N ARG A 138 7.11 -22.88 -8.82
CA ARG A 138 6.67 -23.49 -7.56
C ARG A 138 5.99 -24.84 -7.81
N ASP A 139 5.05 -24.90 -8.74
CA ASP A 139 4.27 -26.11 -8.99
C ASP A 139 5.14 -27.25 -9.55
N ALA A 140 6.14 -26.91 -10.39
CA ALA A 140 7.14 -27.87 -10.86
C ALA A 140 8.04 -28.40 -9.73
N ASP A 141 8.49 -27.53 -8.82
CA ASP A 141 9.30 -27.95 -7.65
C ASP A 141 8.51 -28.87 -6.71
N LEU A 142 7.21 -28.62 -6.54
CA LEU A 142 6.34 -29.48 -5.72
C LEU A 142 6.11 -30.84 -6.38
N ALA A 143 5.90 -30.89 -7.70
CA ALA A 143 5.67 -32.15 -8.43
C ALA A 143 6.92 -33.06 -8.49
N GLY A 144 8.13 -32.50 -8.32
CA GLY A 144 9.38 -33.27 -8.31
C GLY A 144 9.78 -33.84 -6.95
N ARG A 145 8.97 -33.64 -5.91
CA ARG A 145 9.23 -34.11 -4.53
C ARG A 145 8.45 -35.37 -4.15
N ASP A 146 7.66 -35.90 -5.08
CA ASP A 146 6.97 -37.20 -5.00
C ASP A 146 7.81 -38.32 -5.64
#